data_AF-A0A3D0YT56-F1
#
_entry.id   AF-A0A3D0YT56-F1
#
_cell.length_a   1.000
_cell.length_b   1.000
_cell.length_c   1.000
_cell.angle_alpha   90.00
_cell.angle_beta   90.00
_cell.angle_gamma   90.00
#
_symmetry.space_group_name_H-M   'P 1'
#
loop_
_entity.id
_entity.type
_entity.pdbx_description
1 polymer ?
#
loop_
_entity_poly.entity_id
_entity_poly.type
_entity_poly.pdbx_seq_one_letter_code
_entity_poly.pdbx_strand_id
1 'polypeptide(L)'
;MKKIGLILIGLIMLLAVVTLVRAQTLTERTSGKILLQVEEHGEAWYVYPLDGFRYYLGRPDDAFTLMRELGLGVNNENFDNFNGKAPERLAGRILLKVEDLGKAYYVKPEDLSLHYLGRPLDAFNLMREMGLGITTTNLMQITIAPLSQTEGFVDCGQTEINGEEYKVGLTCINQKFAICQPATYLATVDLGEFGGLVSYEYKIIGLEPGGCLMQTQYIQNPNPEWIKKKLVCHYDNTATLSEAHGEVFDRLWGEKIIGNCTGELAAILTAE
;
A
#
# COMPACT_ATOMS: atom_id res chain seq x y z
N MET A 1 -20.58 56.74 -29.01
CA MET A 1 -19.28 56.01 -28.94
C MET A 1 -18.83 55.71 -27.50
N LYS A 2 -18.86 56.66 -26.55
CA LYS A 2 -18.44 56.42 -25.14
C LYS A 2 -19.24 55.34 -24.37
N LYS A 3 -20.55 55.19 -24.63
CA LYS A 3 -21.42 54.19 -23.97
C LYS A 3 -21.16 52.75 -24.43
N ILE A 4 -20.74 52.55 -25.68
CA ILE A 4 -20.42 51.22 -26.23
C ILE A 4 -19.09 50.72 -25.65
N GLY A 5 -18.11 51.61 -25.46
CA GLY A 5 -16.85 51.28 -24.78
C GLY A 5 -17.05 50.85 -23.31
N LEU A 6 -17.97 51.49 -22.58
CA LEU A 6 -18.29 51.10 -21.20
C LEU A 6 -18.95 49.71 -21.11
N ILE A 7 -19.85 49.38 -22.05
CA ILE A 7 -20.50 48.05 -22.09
C ILE A 7 -19.48 46.96 -22.48
N LEU A 8 -18.57 47.26 -23.41
CA LEU A 8 -17.53 46.32 -23.83
C LEU A 8 -16.52 46.04 -22.71
N ILE A 9 -16.12 47.07 -21.94
CA ILE A 9 -15.25 46.93 -20.77
C ILE A 9 -15.96 46.14 -19.65
N GLY A 10 -17.25 46.39 -19.43
CA GLY A 10 -18.06 45.64 -18.47
C GLY A 10 -18.20 44.16 -18.85
N LEU A 11 -18.39 43.85 -20.14
CA LEU A 11 -18.48 42.47 -20.64
C LEU A 11 -17.13 41.74 -20.57
N ILE A 12 -16.02 42.44 -20.84
CA ILE A 12 -14.66 41.89 -20.69
C ILE A 12 -14.32 41.65 -19.21
N MET A 13 -14.72 42.55 -18.30
CA MET A 13 -14.59 42.31 -16.85
C MET A 13 -15.47 41.13 -16.40
N LEU A 14 -16.69 41.01 -16.92
CA LEU A 14 -17.58 39.89 -16.59
C LEU A 14 -17.05 38.55 -17.13
N LEU A 15 -16.42 38.52 -18.31
CA LEU A 15 -15.74 37.32 -18.85
C LEU A 15 -14.42 37.00 -18.12
N ALA A 16 -13.68 38.01 -17.64
CA ALA A 16 -12.44 37.80 -16.90
C ALA A 16 -12.65 37.25 -15.47
N VAL A 17 -13.85 37.42 -14.90
CA VAL A 17 -14.24 36.81 -13.62
C VAL A 17 -14.53 35.30 -13.75
N VAL A 18 -14.72 34.78 -14.97
CA VAL A 18 -15.12 33.37 -15.22
C VAL A 18 -13.93 32.40 -15.29
N THR A 19 -12.69 32.88 -15.30
CA THR A 19 -11.50 32.02 -15.45
C THR A 19 -10.80 31.72 -14.13
N LEU A 20 -10.69 30.42 -13.82
CA LEU A 20 -9.88 29.73 -12.79
C LEU A 20 -10.66 29.05 -11.65
N VAL A 21 -11.73 28.30 -11.94
CA VAL A 21 -12.13 27.20 -11.04
C VAL A 21 -11.34 25.96 -11.44
N ARG A 22 -10.21 25.70 -10.77
CA ARG A 22 -9.49 24.43 -10.90
C ARG A 22 -10.24 23.38 -10.08
N ALA A 23 -10.66 22.29 -10.72
CA ALA A 23 -11.22 21.15 -10.00
C ALA A 23 -10.11 20.56 -9.12
N GLN A 24 -10.38 20.43 -7.81
CA GLN A 24 -9.43 19.80 -6.90
C GLN A 24 -9.25 18.33 -7.26
N THR A 25 -8.01 17.87 -7.25
CA THR A 25 -7.71 16.45 -7.45
C THR A 25 -8.23 15.62 -6.27
N LEU A 26 -8.42 14.31 -6.47
CA LEU A 26 -8.84 13.44 -5.38
C LEU A 26 -7.81 13.45 -4.23
N THR A 27 -6.52 13.46 -4.55
CA THR A 27 -5.42 13.60 -3.59
C THR A 27 -5.53 14.90 -2.79
N GLU A 28 -5.79 16.04 -3.43
CA GLU A 28 -5.99 17.33 -2.73
C GLU A 28 -7.18 17.28 -1.77
N ARG A 29 -8.30 16.66 -2.19
CA ARG A 29 -9.51 16.53 -1.38
C ARG A 29 -9.38 15.56 -0.21
N THR A 30 -8.49 14.59 -0.32
CA THR A 30 -8.27 13.53 0.68
C THR A 30 -7.01 13.74 1.50
N SER A 31 -6.24 14.79 1.22
CA SER A 31 -5.00 15.15 1.92
C SER A 31 -5.20 15.21 3.43
N GLY A 32 -4.36 14.47 4.16
CA GLY A 32 -4.41 14.40 5.61
C GLY A 32 -5.49 13.49 6.19
N LYS A 33 -6.33 12.86 5.36
CA LYS A 33 -7.44 12.03 5.83
C LYS A 33 -7.04 10.56 5.97
N ILE A 34 -7.70 9.91 6.92
CA ILE A 34 -7.79 8.45 6.96
C ILE A 34 -8.95 8.03 6.05
N LEU A 35 -8.72 7.07 5.17
CA LEU A 35 -9.67 6.52 4.22
C LEU A 35 -9.97 5.07 4.58
N LEU A 36 -11.19 4.63 4.35
CA LEU A 36 -11.63 3.25 4.56
C LEU A 36 -12.10 2.66 3.24
N GLN A 37 -11.47 1.59 2.77
CA GLN A 37 -11.84 0.93 1.54
C GLN A 37 -13.10 0.07 1.74
N VAL A 38 -14.23 0.52 1.21
CA VAL A 38 -15.55 -0.08 1.56
C VAL A 38 -15.99 -1.23 0.66
N GLU A 39 -15.28 -1.46 -0.45
CA GLU A 39 -15.62 -2.49 -1.46
C GLU A 39 -14.80 -3.78 -1.32
N GLU A 40 -13.89 -3.85 -0.33
CA GLU A 40 -13.03 -5.02 -0.07
C GLU A 40 -13.12 -5.42 1.42
N HIS A 41 -11.99 -5.57 2.14
CA HIS A 41 -11.98 -6.07 3.52
C HIS A 41 -12.08 -4.95 4.58
N GLY A 42 -12.33 -3.71 4.17
CA GLY A 42 -12.36 -2.58 5.10
C GLY A 42 -10.96 -2.07 5.44
N GLU A 43 -10.03 -2.15 4.50
CA GLU A 43 -8.66 -1.69 4.69
C GLU A 43 -8.59 -0.18 4.97
N ALA A 44 -7.77 0.20 5.95
CA ALA A 44 -7.51 1.59 6.27
C ALA A 44 -6.30 2.12 5.50
N TRP A 45 -6.40 3.35 5.03
CA TRP A 45 -5.35 4.06 4.32
C TRP A 45 -5.21 5.47 4.88
N TYR A 46 -4.03 6.08 4.78
CA TYR A 46 -3.80 7.46 5.17
C TYR A 46 -3.12 8.24 4.06
N VAL A 47 -3.70 9.38 3.69
CA VAL A 47 -3.11 10.26 2.68
C VAL A 47 -2.21 11.27 3.38
N TYR A 48 -0.90 11.12 3.26
CA TYR A 48 0.03 12.00 3.95
C TYR A 48 0.00 13.41 3.32
N PRO A 49 -0.23 14.47 4.10
CA PRO A 49 -0.52 15.78 3.52
C PRO A 49 0.71 16.48 2.92
N LEU A 50 1.94 15.98 3.12
CA LEU A 50 3.14 16.61 2.58
C LEU A 50 3.54 16.08 1.20
N ASP A 51 3.21 14.83 0.87
CA ASP A 51 3.55 14.21 -0.42
C ASP A 51 2.32 13.79 -1.25
N GLY A 52 1.15 13.70 -0.63
CA GLY A 52 -0.09 13.27 -1.28
C GLY A 52 -0.13 11.77 -1.58
N PHE A 53 0.82 10.98 -1.07
CA PHE A 53 0.75 9.53 -1.21
C PHE A 53 -0.23 8.94 -0.22
N ARG A 54 -0.90 7.86 -0.63
CA ARG A 54 -1.61 6.99 0.30
C ARG A 54 -0.64 5.97 0.88
N TYR A 55 -0.73 5.81 2.19
CA TYR A 55 -0.03 4.84 2.97
C TYR A 55 -1.03 3.86 3.55
N TYR A 56 -0.65 2.59 3.61
CA TYR A 56 -1.49 1.57 4.18
C TYR A 56 -1.46 1.64 5.72
N LEU A 57 -2.63 1.53 6.36
CA LEU A 57 -2.81 1.59 7.81
C LEU A 57 -3.57 0.36 8.35
N GLY A 58 -3.82 -0.64 7.51
CA GLY A 58 -4.66 -1.78 7.87
C GLY A 58 -4.05 -2.72 8.91
N ARG A 59 -2.71 -2.86 8.96
CA ARG A 59 -2.02 -3.72 9.93
C ARG A 59 -1.27 -2.89 10.99
N PRO A 60 -1.14 -3.40 12.23
CA PRO A 60 -0.43 -2.70 13.30
C PRO A 60 1.01 -2.31 12.94
N ASP A 61 1.78 -3.22 12.34
CA ASP A 61 3.19 -2.99 12.01
C ASP A 61 3.39 -1.86 10.99
N ASP A 62 2.46 -1.75 10.03
CA ASP A 62 2.46 -0.70 9.00
C ASP A 62 2.16 0.65 9.64
N ALA A 63 1.15 0.69 10.52
CA ALA A 63 0.81 1.88 11.28
C ALA A 63 1.99 2.33 12.16
N PHE A 64 2.69 1.39 12.83
CA PHE A 64 3.90 1.70 13.60
C PHE A 64 5.03 2.24 12.75
N THR A 65 5.31 1.61 11.61
CA THR A 65 6.34 2.06 10.67
C THR A 65 6.01 3.46 10.14
N LEU A 66 4.77 3.68 9.72
CA LEU A 66 4.29 4.98 9.27
C LEU A 66 4.46 6.06 10.34
N MET A 67 4.05 5.78 11.58
CA MET A 67 4.21 6.73 12.69
C MET A 67 5.68 7.09 12.90
N ARG A 68 6.59 6.11 12.82
CA ARG A 68 8.04 6.34 12.97
C ARG A 68 8.63 7.17 11.83
N GLU A 69 8.27 6.88 10.59
CA GLU A 69 8.86 7.53 9.41
C GLU A 69 8.26 8.92 9.13
N LEU A 70 6.95 9.11 9.34
CA LEU A 70 6.22 10.31 8.94
C LEU A 70 5.77 11.20 10.10
N GLY A 71 5.85 10.69 11.33
CA GLY A 71 5.43 11.37 12.54
C GLY A 71 6.24 12.63 12.81
N LEU A 72 5.56 13.72 13.17
CA LEU A 72 6.20 14.96 13.57
C LEU A 72 6.43 14.98 15.07
N GLY A 73 7.70 15.01 15.50
CA GLY A 73 8.04 15.21 16.90
C GLY A 73 7.56 16.57 17.43
N VAL A 74 6.91 16.56 18.60
CA VAL A 74 6.46 17.75 19.33
C VAL A 74 6.80 17.60 20.81
N ASN A 75 7.29 18.67 21.43
CA ASN A 75 7.55 18.71 22.88
C ASN A 75 6.26 19.00 23.66
N ASN A 76 6.26 18.76 24.97
CA ASN A 76 5.07 18.90 25.79
C ASN A 76 4.57 20.35 25.83
N GLU A 77 5.47 21.33 25.95
CA GLU A 77 5.10 22.74 25.97
C GLU A 77 4.32 23.18 24.72
N ASN A 78 4.81 22.84 23.52
CA ASN A 78 4.09 23.18 22.28
C ASN A 78 2.77 22.43 22.16
N PHE A 79 2.75 21.14 22.54
CA PHE A 79 1.54 20.33 22.49
C PHE A 79 0.45 20.90 23.42
N ASP A 80 0.82 21.26 24.64
CA ASP A 80 -0.10 21.79 25.65
C ASP A 80 -0.64 23.16 25.23
N ASN A 81 0.18 23.98 24.56
CA ASN A 81 -0.23 25.26 23.99
C ASN A 81 -1.30 25.14 22.88
N PHE A 82 -1.54 23.95 22.33
CA PHE A 82 -2.63 23.72 21.38
C PHE A 82 -4.01 23.80 22.04
N ASN A 83 -4.12 23.64 23.37
CA ASN A 83 -5.40 23.72 24.09
C ASN A 83 -6.51 22.86 23.44
N GLY A 84 -6.15 21.65 22.98
CA GLY A 84 -7.06 20.70 22.33
C GLY A 84 -7.27 20.90 20.83
N LYS A 85 -6.74 21.96 20.22
CA LYS A 85 -6.79 22.21 18.76
C LYS A 85 -5.42 22.56 18.19
N ALA A 86 -4.92 21.73 17.30
CA ALA A 86 -3.63 21.98 16.67
C ALA A 86 -3.69 23.19 15.70
N PRO A 87 -2.55 23.86 15.44
CA PRO A 87 -2.45 24.84 14.36
C PRO A 87 -2.83 24.25 12.99
N GLU A 88 -3.47 25.05 12.13
CA GLU A 88 -3.94 24.62 10.79
C GLU A 88 -2.84 24.00 9.92
N ARG A 89 -1.60 24.48 10.03
CA ARG A 89 -0.44 23.90 9.33
C ARG A 89 -0.13 22.44 9.70
N LEU A 90 -0.73 21.94 10.78
CA LEU A 90 -0.61 20.57 11.26
C LEU A 90 -1.83 19.71 10.89
N ALA A 91 -2.81 20.24 10.15
CA ALA A 91 -3.98 19.50 9.70
C ALA A 91 -3.57 18.18 9.03
N GLY A 92 -4.17 17.08 9.50
CA GLY A 92 -3.91 15.74 8.98
C GLY A 92 -2.57 15.14 9.37
N ARG A 93 -1.72 15.82 10.15
CA ARG A 93 -0.43 15.28 10.58
C ARG A 93 -0.61 14.31 11.74
N ILE A 94 0.32 13.36 11.84
CA ILE A 94 0.53 12.56 13.04
C ILE A 94 1.63 13.23 13.85
N LEU A 95 1.35 13.51 15.12
CA LEU A 95 2.26 14.14 16.07
C LEU A 95 2.75 13.09 17.07
N LEU A 96 4.05 13.07 17.34
CA LEU A 96 4.67 12.23 18.36
C LEU A 96 5.13 13.09 19.52
N LYS A 97 4.54 12.90 20.70
CA LYS A 97 5.02 13.55 21.93
C LYS A 97 6.31 12.89 22.40
N VAL A 98 7.45 13.44 21.98
CA VAL A 98 8.77 12.82 22.19
C VAL A 98 9.18 12.77 23.67
N GLU A 99 8.64 13.66 24.49
CA GLU A 99 8.88 13.73 25.94
C GLU A 99 7.86 12.92 26.76
N ASP A 100 6.89 12.29 26.12
CA ASP A 100 5.80 11.52 26.75
C ASP A 100 5.73 10.11 26.13
N LEU A 101 6.86 9.40 26.19
CA LEU A 101 7.03 8.02 25.70
C LEU A 101 6.66 7.82 24.22
N GLY A 102 6.74 8.87 23.41
CA GLY A 102 6.41 8.79 21.99
C GLY A 102 4.92 8.63 21.70
N LYS A 103 4.03 8.99 22.64
CA LYS A 103 2.58 8.96 22.42
C LYS A 103 2.20 9.69 21.12
N ALA A 104 1.44 8.99 20.29
CA ALA A 104 1.03 9.47 18.97
C ALA A 104 -0.38 10.09 18.99
N TYR A 105 -0.55 11.19 18.27
CA TYR A 105 -1.82 11.88 18.09
C TYR A 105 -2.05 12.23 16.62
N TYR A 106 -3.23 11.92 16.09
CA TYR A 106 -3.69 12.38 14.78
C TYR A 106 -4.37 13.74 14.91
N VAL A 107 -4.02 14.69 14.04
CA VAL A 107 -4.73 15.97 13.91
C VAL A 107 -5.81 15.83 12.85
N LYS A 108 -7.08 15.82 13.26
CA LYS A 108 -8.19 15.70 12.31
C LYS A 108 -8.31 16.94 11.42
N PRO A 109 -8.21 16.84 10.08
CA PRO A 109 -8.18 18.00 9.19
C PRO A 109 -9.42 18.91 9.29
N GLU A 110 -10.60 18.35 9.58
CA GLU A 110 -11.87 19.07 9.55
C GLU A 110 -12.03 20.08 10.68
N ASP A 111 -11.48 19.80 11.87
CA ASP A 111 -11.71 20.58 13.08
C ASP A 111 -10.45 20.81 13.94
N LEU A 112 -9.31 20.29 13.48
CA LEU A 112 -7.99 20.38 14.10
C LEU A 112 -7.89 19.72 15.47
N SER A 113 -8.86 18.88 15.83
CA SER A 113 -8.85 18.16 17.10
C SER A 113 -7.75 17.10 17.13
N LEU A 114 -7.20 16.89 18.33
CA LEU A 114 -6.11 15.96 18.60
C LEU A 114 -6.68 14.63 19.08
N HIS A 115 -6.47 13.57 18.32
CA HIS A 115 -6.96 12.24 18.66
C HIS A 115 -5.83 11.27 18.94
N TYR A 116 -5.92 10.56 20.04
CA TYR A 116 -4.87 9.66 20.49
C TYR A 116 -4.83 8.36 19.66
N LEU A 117 -3.62 7.96 19.22
CA LEU A 117 -3.36 6.75 18.43
C LEU A 117 -2.61 5.66 19.21
N GLY A 118 -2.31 5.88 20.50
CA GLY A 118 -1.25 5.10 21.17
C GLY A 118 -1.60 3.68 21.61
N ARG A 119 -2.89 3.27 21.64
CA ARG A 119 -3.26 1.86 21.86
C ARG A 119 -3.82 1.29 20.55
N PRO A 120 -3.46 0.05 20.16
CA PRO A 120 -3.95 -0.55 18.91
C PRO A 120 -5.47 -0.51 18.76
N LEU A 121 -6.21 -0.79 19.84
CA LEU A 121 -7.67 -0.76 19.84
C LEU A 121 -8.24 0.66 19.66
N ASP A 122 -7.63 1.67 20.26
CA ASP A 122 -8.06 3.06 20.11
C ASP A 122 -7.82 3.55 18.68
N ALA A 123 -6.64 3.26 18.14
CA ALA A 123 -6.28 3.59 16.76
C ALA A 123 -7.24 2.92 15.77
N PHE A 124 -7.56 1.63 15.98
CA PHE A 124 -8.52 0.91 15.15
C PHE A 124 -9.93 1.53 15.19
N ASN A 125 -10.45 1.82 16.39
CA ASN A 125 -11.75 2.46 16.53
C ASN A 125 -11.78 3.84 15.86
N LEU A 126 -10.70 4.61 16.02
CA LEU A 126 -10.54 5.91 15.37
C LEU A 126 -10.57 5.79 13.84
N MET A 127 -9.83 4.84 13.27
CA MET A 127 -9.81 4.62 11.81
C MET A 127 -11.20 4.26 11.28
N ARG A 128 -11.99 3.49 12.05
CA ARG A 128 -13.37 3.13 11.66
C ARG A 128 -14.36 4.27 11.82
N GLU A 129 -14.25 5.06 12.89
CA GLU A 129 -15.17 6.15 13.19
C GLU A 129 -14.94 7.36 12.28
N MET A 130 -13.67 7.66 11.98
CA MET A 130 -13.27 8.87 11.25
C MET A 130 -12.85 8.61 9.81
N GLY A 131 -12.73 7.34 9.42
CA GLY A 131 -12.35 6.94 8.08
C GLY A 131 -13.36 7.40 7.03
N LEU A 132 -12.90 8.14 6.04
CA LEU A 132 -13.70 8.49 4.88
C LEU A 132 -13.80 7.28 3.95
N GLY A 133 -15.02 6.76 3.76
CA GLY A 133 -15.27 5.67 2.83
C GLY A 133 -14.81 6.00 1.40
N ILE A 134 -14.08 5.09 0.77
CA ILE A 134 -13.57 5.23 -0.60
C ILE A 134 -13.71 3.91 -1.38
N THR A 135 -14.05 4.02 -2.67
CA THR A 135 -14.12 2.89 -3.61
C THR A 135 -12.72 2.48 -4.06
N THR A 136 -12.54 1.23 -4.47
CA THR A 136 -11.24 0.72 -4.96
C THR A 136 -10.75 1.55 -6.15
N THR A 137 -11.64 1.85 -7.10
CA THR A 137 -11.35 2.67 -8.28
C THR A 137 -10.85 4.08 -7.94
N ASN A 138 -11.45 4.74 -6.95
CA ASN A 138 -11.03 6.08 -6.54
C ASN A 138 -9.71 6.02 -5.76
N LEU A 139 -9.56 5.02 -4.88
CA LEU A 139 -8.34 4.82 -4.10
C LEU A 139 -7.11 4.63 -5.02
N MET A 140 -7.25 3.90 -6.13
CA MET A 140 -6.19 3.72 -7.12
C MET A 140 -5.74 5.01 -7.82
N GLN A 141 -6.55 6.07 -7.81
CA GLN A 141 -6.16 7.38 -8.34
C GLN A 141 -5.20 8.13 -7.41
N ILE A 142 -5.07 7.69 -6.16
CA ILE A 142 -4.10 8.22 -5.21
C ILE A 142 -2.87 7.31 -5.24
N THR A 143 -1.72 7.88 -5.61
CA THR A 143 -0.47 7.14 -5.73
C THR A 143 -0.08 6.51 -4.40
N ILE A 144 0.26 5.23 -4.41
CA ILE A 144 0.71 4.50 -3.23
C ILE A 144 2.16 4.84 -2.90
N ALA A 145 2.44 5.11 -1.63
CA ALA A 145 3.77 5.43 -1.16
C ALA A 145 4.74 4.26 -1.34
N PRO A 146 6.01 4.47 -1.69
CA PRO A 146 7.04 3.42 -1.70
C PRO A 146 7.13 2.63 -0.39
N LEU A 147 6.96 3.31 0.75
CA LEU A 147 6.89 2.68 2.07
C LEU A 147 5.74 1.67 2.19
N SER A 148 4.66 1.88 1.44
CA SER A 148 3.49 0.99 1.38
C SER A 148 3.43 0.16 0.10
N GLN A 149 4.38 0.30 -0.83
CA GLN A 149 4.51 -0.53 -2.04
C GLN A 149 4.91 -1.97 -1.72
N THR A 150 5.15 -2.28 -0.44
CA THR A 150 5.26 -3.64 0.05
C THR A 150 3.94 -4.18 0.62
N GLU A 151 2.91 -3.36 0.86
CA GLU A 151 1.90 -3.65 1.90
C GLU A 151 0.45 -3.20 1.57
N GLY A 152 0.21 -2.74 0.35
CA GLY A 152 -1.14 -2.73 -0.25
C GLY A 152 -1.60 -4.09 -0.79
N PHE A 153 -1.01 -5.18 -0.28
CA PHE A 153 -1.16 -6.52 -0.81
C PHE A 153 -2.32 -7.18 -0.09
N VAL A 154 -3.28 -7.71 -0.84
CA VAL A 154 -4.28 -8.62 -0.28
C VAL A 154 -3.52 -9.82 0.28
N ASP A 155 -3.60 -10.02 1.59
CA ASP A 155 -3.04 -11.21 2.22
C ASP A 155 -3.98 -12.39 1.94
N CYS A 156 -3.57 -13.25 1.01
CA CYS A 156 -4.29 -14.47 0.69
C CYS A 156 -4.02 -15.59 1.71
N GLY A 157 -3.31 -15.31 2.80
CA GLY A 157 -3.07 -16.26 3.88
C GLY A 157 -1.97 -17.28 3.55
N GLN A 158 -2.07 -18.45 4.18
CA GLN A 158 -1.05 -19.49 4.11
C GLN A 158 -1.62 -20.88 3.82
N THR A 159 -0.77 -21.79 3.34
CA THR A 159 -1.14 -23.20 3.20
C THR A 159 -1.09 -23.94 4.54
N GLU A 160 -2.21 -24.52 4.97
CA GLU A 160 -2.22 -25.69 5.88
C GLU A 160 -2.42 -26.98 5.06
N ILE A 161 -1.47 -27.90 5.19
CA ILE A 161 -1.44 -29.15 4.40
C ILE A 161 -2.65 -30.01 4.82
N ASN A 162 -3.56 -30.29 3.88
CA ASN A 162 -4.80 -31.07 4.04
C ASN A 162 -5.97 -30.38 4.82
N GLY A 163 -6.34 -29.15 4.45
CA GLY A 163 -7.51 -28.44 5.00
C GLY A 163 -8.28 -27.57 4.00
N GLU A 164 -9.38 -26.95 4.46
CA GLU A 164 -10.15 -25.96 3.69
C GLU A 164 -9.37 -24.65 3.48
N GLU A 165 -8.50 -24.27 4.42
CA GLU A 165 -7.71 -23.03 4.41
C GLU A 165 -6.75 -22.96 3.20
N TYR A 166 -6.11 -24.08 2.83
CA TYR A 166 -5.29 -24.19 1.61
C TYR A 166 -6.06 -23.79 0.34
N LYS A 167 -7.31 -24.24 0.20
CA LYS A 167 -8.11 -23.95 -1.00
C LYS A 167 -8.51 -22.49 -1.07
N VAL A 168 -8.81 -21.88 0.08
CA VAL A 168 -9.19 -20.46 0.17
C VAL A 168 -8.02 -19.57 -0.25
N GLY A 169 -6.83 -19.78 0.32
CA GLY A 169 -5.67 -18.96 0.00
C GLY A 169 -5.19 -19.11 -1.44
N LEU A 170 -5.18 -20.35 -1.95
CA LEU A 170 -4.84 -20.61 -3.35
C LEU A 170 -5.87 -19.98 -4.32
N THR A 171 -7.16 -20.00 -3.97
CA THR A 171 -8.20 -19.34 -4.80
C THR A 171 -8.00 -17.83 -4.82
N CYS A 172 -7.76 -17.22 -3.65
CA CYS A 172 -7.48 -15.80 -3.53
C CYS A 172 -6.29 -15.38 -4.40
N ILE A 173 -5.13 -16.04 -4.25
CA ILE A 173 -3.92 -15.59 -4.94
C ILE A 173 -4.05 -15.74 -6.46
N ASN A 174 -4.73 -16.78 -6.94
CA ASN A 174 -5.00 -16.95 -8.37
C ASN A 174 -5.93 -15.85 -8.93
N GLN A 175 -6.97 -15.45 -8.17
CA GLN A 175 -7.85 -14.35 -8.58
C GLN A 175 -7.09 -13.02 -8.65
N LYS A 176 -6.20 -12.76 -7.68
CA LYS A 176 -5.39 -11.55 -7.66
C LYS A 176 -4.33 -11.56 -8.77
N PHE A 177 -3.75 -12.72 -9.07
CA PHE A 177 -2.82 -12.91 -10.19
C PHE A 177 -3.45 -12.62 -11.54
N ALA A 178 -4.68 -13.09 -11.79
CA ALA A 178 -5.36 -12.86 -13.07
C ALA A 178 -5.46 -11.37 -13.45
N ILE A 179 -5.50 -10.46 -12.48
CA ILE A 179 -5.56 -9.00 -12.68
C ILE A 179 -4.31 -8.26 -12.20
N CYS A 180 -3.24 -8.99 -11.84
CA CYS A 180 -2.03 -8.47 -11.22
C CYS A 180 -2.30 -7.51 -10.06
N GLN A 181 -3.34 -7.77 -9.28
CA GLN A 181 -3.64 -7.01 -8.07
C GLN A 181 -2.59 -7.36 -7.01
N PRO A 182 -2.03 -6.37 -6.29
CA PRO A 182 -1.07 -6.65 -5.26
C PRO A 182 -1.60 -7.63 -4.21
N ALA A 183 -0.89 -8.74 -3.98
CA ALA A 183 -1.28 -9.79 -3.06
C ALA A 183 -0.10 -10.65 -2.58
N THR A 184 -0.16 -11.11 -1.33
CA THR A 184 0.83 -12.03 -0.73
C THR A 184 0.19 -13.39 -0.47
N TYR A 185 0.99 -14.45 -0.55
CA TYR A 185 0.56 -15.80 -0.20
C TYR A 185 1.75 -16.62 0.26
N LEU A 186 1.65 -17.24 1.44
CA LEU A 186 2.67 -18.14 1.96
C LEU A 186 2.27 -19.58 1.64
N ALA A 187 2.94 -20.21 0.67
CA ALA A 187 2.65 -21.60 0.39
C ALA A 187 3.70 -22.54 0.96
N THR A 188 3.21 -23.68 1.42
CA THR A 188 4.01 -24.80 1.93
C THR A 188 3.59 -26.04 1.19
N VAL A 189 4.56 -26.71 0.55
CA VAL A 189 4.35 -27.93 -0.22
C VAL A 189 5.14 -29.05 0.45
N ASP A 190 4.48 -30.19 0.66
CA ASP A 190 5.14 -31.42 1.08
C ASP A 190 5.61 -32.21 -0.14
N LEU A 191 6.92 -32.29 -0.34
CA LEU A 191 7.52 -33.08 -1.41
C LEU A 191 7.73 -34.56 -1.02
N GLY A 192 7.17 -34.98 0.11
CA GLY A 192 7.26 -36.35 0.63
C GLY A 192 8.57 -36.63 1.36
N GLU A 193 8.75 -37.90 1.71
CA GLU A 193 9.76 -38.39 2.68
C GLU A 193 11.20 -37.98 2.35
N PHE A 194 11.54 -37.79 1.08
CA PHE A 194 12.90 -37.45 0.63
C PHE A 194 13.09 -35.97 0.28
N GLY A 195 12.00 -35.21 0.07
CA GLY A 195 12.06 -33.79 -0.31
C GLY A 195 11.75 -32.84 0.85
N GLY A 196 10.99 -33.33 1.85
CA GLY A 196 10.56 -32.54 3.01
C GLY A 196 9.58 -31.42 2.64
N LEU A 197 9.32 -30.56 3.63
CA LEU A 197 8.50 -29.37 3.44
C LEU A 197 9.31 -28.26 2.75
N VAL A 198 8.72 -27.65 1.74
CA VAL A 198 9.24 -26.48 1.03
C VAL A 198 8.26 -25.34 1.22
N SER A 199 8.73 -24.20 1.73
CA SER A 199 7.89 -23.00 1.92
C SER A 199 8.41 -21.82 1.12
N TYR A 200 7.51 -21.14 0.43
CA TYR A 200 7.79 -19.94 -0.35
C TYR A 200 6.74 -18.86 -0.08
N GLU A 201 7.21 -17.62 -0.03
CA GLU A 201 6.37 -16.43 -0.05
C GLU A 201 6.23 -15.95 -1.50
N TYR A 202 4.98 -15.89 -1.99
CA TYR A 202 4.62 -15.19 -3.20
C TYR A 202 4.18 -13.78 -2.91
N LYS A 203 4.60 -12.86 -3.76
CA LYS A 203 4.21 -11.46 -3.71
C LYS A 203 3.97 -10.92 -5.12
N ILE A 204 2.71 -10.66 -5.45
CA ILE A 204 2.31 -10.03 -6.72
C ILE A 204 2.55 -8.54 -6.61
N ILE A 205 3.63 -8.00 -7.15
CA ILE A 205 3.96 -6.56 -6.98
C ILE A 205 2.92 -5.69 -7.68
N GLY A 206 2.52 -6.07 -8.89
CA GLY A 206 1.54 -5.32 -9.67
C GLY A 206 1.58 -5.64 -11.15
N LEU A 207 0.76 -4.93 -11.92
CA LEU A 207 0.71 -5.02 -13.38
C LEU A 207 1.89 -4.25 -14.01
N GLU A 208 2.58 -4.89 -14.95
CA GLU A 208 3.61 -4.30 -15.81
C GLU A 208 3.36 -4.66 -17.28
N PRO A 209 4.04 -4.01 -18.26
CA PRO A 209 3.90 -4.38 -19.67
C PRO A 209 4.21 -5.88 -19.88
N GLY A 210 3.21 -6.64 -20.34
CA GLY A 210 3.35 -8.07 -20.63
C GLY A 210 2.98 -9.02 -19.48
N GLY A 211 2.51 -8.52 -18.32
CA GLY A 211 1.96 -9.38 -17.28
C GLY A 211 2.16 -8.86 -15.86
N CYS A 212 2.24 -9.76 -14.88
CA CYS A 212 2.46 -9.40 -13.48
C CYS A 212 3.95 -9.36 -13.15
N LEU A 213 4.41 -8.32 -12.45
CA LEU A 213 5.68 -8.37 -11.75
C LEU A 213 5.49 -9.12 -10.44
N MET A 214 6.23 -10.20 -10.26
CA MET A 214 6.13 -11.10 -9.11
C MET A 214 7.46 -11.12 -8.36
N GLN A 215 7.40 -11.14 -7.03
CA GLN A 215 8.53 -11.49 -6.17
C GLN A 215 8.26 -12.84 -5.50
N THR A 216 9.27 -13.71 -5.47
CA THR A 216 9.26 -14.97 -4.73
C THR A 216 10.46 -15.03 -3.77
N GLN A 217 10.27 -15.69 -2.63
CA GLN A 217 11.32 -15.88 -1.63
C GLN A 217 11.11 -17.19 -0.89
N TYR A 218 12.13 -18.05 -0.84
CA TYR A 218 12.07 -19.28 -0.04
C TYR A 218 12.24 -18.97 1.45
N ILE A 219 11.36 -19.55 2.27
CA ILE A 219 11.34 -19.37 3.73
C ILE A 219 11.89 -20.61 4.44
N GLN A 220 11.60 -21.79 3.89
CA GLN A 220 12.09 -23.09 4.37
C GLN A 220 12.52 -23.92 3.16
N ASN A 221 13.57 -24.75 3.35
CA ASN A 221 14.10 -25.80 2.46
C ASN A 221 13.63 -25.69 1.00
N PRO A 222 14.49 -25.31 0.06
CA PRO A 222 15.12 -26.41 -0.69
C PRO A 222 16.66 -26.37 -0.67
N ASN A 223 17.24 -25.21 -0.36
CA ASN A 223 18.69 -25.03 -0.20
C ASN A 223 18.94 -23.85 0.76
N PRO A 224 19.78 -23.99 1.81
CA PRO A 224 20.10 -22.90 2.73
C PRO A 224 20.55 -21.59 2.05
N GLU A 225 21.27 -21.69 0.93
CA GLU A 225 21.75 -20.52 0.17
C GLU A 225 20.63 -19.74 -0.54
N TRP A 226 19.46 -20.36 -0.72
CA TRP A 226 18.31 -19.73 -1.39
C TRP A 226 17.37 -19.04 -0.40
N ILE A 227 17.46 -19.42 0.87
CA ILE A 227 16.54 -18.93 1.91
C ILE A 227 16.71 -17.43 2.07
N LYS A 228 15.57 -16.72 2.08
CA LYS A 228 15.48 -15.26 2.13
C LYS A 228 16.13 -14.53 0.95
N LYS A 229 16.55 -15.21 -0.11
CA LYS A 229 16.98 -14.58 -1.36
C LYS A 229 15.77 -14.25 -2.22
N LYS A 230 15.68 -13.00 -2.67
CA LYS A 230 14.57 -12.54 -3.51
C LYS A 230 14.81 -12.91 -4.96
N LEU A 231 13.77 -13.41 -5.61
CA LEU A 231 13.65 -13.52 -7.05
C LEU A 231 12.51 -12.63 -7.50
N VAL A 232 12.74 -11.76 -8.48
CA VAL A 232 11.70 -10.88 -9.04
C VAL A 232 11.63 -11.12 -10.53
N CYS A 233 10.49 -11.53 -11.07
CA CYS A 233 10.32 -11.80 -12.50
C CYS A 233 8.97 -11.31 -13.03
N HIS A 234 8.90 -11.13 -14.36
CA HIS A 234 7.64 -11.00 -15.08
C HIS A 234 7.00 -12.37 -15.31
N TYR A 235 5.71 -12.46 -15.01
CA TYR A 235 4.86 -13.62 -15.21
C TYR A 235 3.74 -13.28 -16.18
N ASP A 236 3.48 -14.15 -17.15
CA ASP A 236 2.30 -14.03 -18.01
C ASP A 236 1.04 -14.39 -17.20
N ASN A 237 0.16 -13.40 -17.00
CA ASN A 237 -1.06 -13.56 -16.23
C ASN A 237 -2.25 -14.06 -17.04
N THR A 238 -2.04 -14.41 -18.33
CA THR A 238 -3.03 -15.13 -19.13
C THR A 238 -3.03 -16.64 -18.85
N ALA A 239 -1.93 -17.17 -18.30
CA ALA A 239 -1.82 -18.53 -17.78
C ALA A 239 -2.24 -18.61 -16.30
N THR A 240 -2.36 -19.81 -15.76
CA THR A 240 -2.53 -19.97 -14.31
C THR A 240 -1.23 -19.63 -13.57
N LEU A 241 -1.32 -19.24 -12.28
CA LEU A 241 -0.13 -18.92 -11.48
C LEU A 241 0.86 -20.10 -11.42
N SER A 242 0.34 -21.34 -11.40
CA SER A 242 1.17 -22.55 -11.38
C SER A 242 1.94 -22.75 -12.68
N GLU A 243 1.29 -22.55 -13.83
CA GLU A 243 1.92 -22.68 -15.15
C GLU A 243 2.98 -21.59 -15.35
N ALA A 244 2.62 -20.33 -15.10
CA ALA A 244 3.53 -19.20 -15.21
C ALA A 244 4.74 -19.34 -14.26
N HIS A 245 4.53 -19.87 -13.06
CA HIS A 245 5.63 -20.18 -12.14
C HIS A 245 6.55 -21.29 -12.67
N GLY A 246 5.97 -22.37 -13.18
CA GLY A 246 6.73 -23.47 -13.77
C GLY A 246 7.61 -23.01 -14.92
N GLU A 247 7.07 -22.21 -15.85
CA GLU A 247 7.82 -21.66 -16.98
C GLU A 247 9.01 -20.79 -16.54
N VAL A 248 8.79 -19.92 -15.54
CA VAL A 248 9.87 -19.09 -14.98
C VAL A 248 10.96 -19.95 -14.36
N PHE A 249 10.57 -20.97 -13.59
CA PHE A 249 11.51 -21.85 -12.90
C PHE A 249 12.30 -22.73 -13.88
N ASP A 250 11.63 -23.35 -14.85
CA ASP A 250 12.27 -24.18 -15.87
C ASP A 250 13.30 -23.39 -16.69
N ARG A 251 12.99 -22.14 -17.03
CA ARG A 251 13.93 -21.24 -17.72
C ARG A 251 15.15 -20.90 -16.86
N LEU A 252 14.96 -20.59 -15.58
CA LEU A 252 16.06 -20.21 -14.68
C LEU A 252 16.94 -21.40 -14.28
N TRP A 253 16.33 -22.50 -13.90
CA TRP A 253 17.02 -23.66 -13.35
C TRP A 253 17.41 -24.68 -14.42
N GLY A 254 16.48 -25.01 -15.32
CA GLY A 254 16.68 -26.00 -16.38
C GLY A 254 17.52 -25.45 -17.54
N GLU A 255 17.17 -24.27 -18.04
CA GLU A 255 17.84 -23.67 -19.21
C GLU A 255 18.97 -22.71 -18.84
N LYS A 256 19.07 -22.30 -17.56
CA LYS A 256 20.05 -21.32 -17.06
C LYS A 256 19.95 -19.94 -17.72
N ILE A 257 18.74 -19.54 -18.13
CA ILE A 257 18.48 -18.25 -18.79
C ILE A 257 17.80 -17.29 -17.81
N ILE A 258 18.45 -16.15 -17.53
CA ILE A 258 17.90 -15.18 -16.57
C ILE A 258 16.63 -14.48 -17.08
N GLY A 259 16.54 -14.23 -18.39
CA GLY A 259 15.37 -13.59 -19.03
C GLY A 259 14.97 -12.27 -18.35
N ASN A 260 13.68 -12.12 -18.04
CA ASN A 260 13.11 -10.95 -17.37
C ASN A 260 13.08 -11.10 -15.84
N CYS A 261 14.09 -11.76 -15.26
CA CYS A 261 14.23 -11.94 -13.83
C CYS A 261 15.40 -11.15 -13.26
N THR A 262 15.27 -10.75 -12.00
CA THR A 262 16.29 -10.06 -11.22
C THR A 262 16.31 -10.59 -9.77
N GLY A 263 17.30 -10.15 -8.99
CA GLY A 263 17.45 -10.50 -7.58
C GLY A 263 18.54 -11.54 -7.32
N GLU A 264 18.88 -11.70 -6.04
CA GLU A 264 19.97 -12.58 -5.59
C GLU A 264 19.72 -14.04 -5.98
N LEU A 265 18.47 -14.49 -5.88
CA LEU A 265 18.12 -15.87 -6.19
C LEU A 265 18.20 -16.16 -7.70
N ALA A 266 17.87 -15.18 -8.56
CA ALA A 266 18.03 -15.35 -10.01
C ALA A 266 19.49 -15.69 -10.36
N ALA A 267 20.45 -14.94 -9.79
CA ALA A 267 21.87 -15.15 -10.03
C ALA A 267 22.36 -16.51 -9.53
N ILE A 268 21.84 -16.98 -8.39
CA ILE A 268 22.17 -18.31 -7.84
C ILE A 268 21.64 -19.42 -8.75
N LEU A 269 20.38 -19.32 -9.20
CA LEU A 269 19.73 -20.37 -9.99
C LEU A 269 20.37 -20.51 -11.38
N THR A 270 20.88 -19.41 -11.95
CA THR A 270 21.55 -19.40 -13.27
C THR A 270 23.06 -19.62 -13.21
N ALA A 271 23.65 -19.81 -12.02
CA ALA A 271 25.08 -20.10 -11.90
C ALA A 271 25.44 -21.47 -12.51
N GLU A 272 26.64 -21.56 -13.09
CA GLU A 272 27.24 -22.78 -13.67
C GLU A 272 27.63 -23.81 -12.60
#